data_AF-A0A6I2SQC8-F1
#
_entry.id   AF-A0A6I2SQC8-F1
#
_cell.length_a   1.000
_cell.length_b   1.000
_cell.length_c   1.000
_cell.angle_alpha   90.00
_cell.angle_beta   90.00
_cell.angle_gamma   90.00
#
_symmetry.space_group_name_H-M   'P 1'
#
loop_
_entity.id
_entity.type
_entity.pdbx_description
1 polymer ?
#
loop_
_entity_poly.entity_id
_entity_poly.type
_entity_poly.pdbx_seq_one_letter_code
_entity_poly.pdbx_strand_id
1 'polypeptide(L)'
;MNELRNFRIALSSRFRPSFTYMGKKLGRRLCLFFICIVMTPILISGCSHFNEGFQAKSTFEEANDLFNQGNYKASLNVYEQIMGEYPSTADRVLFEMGIIHAYPKNEQKDFQKSLECFHKLIQDYPGSAYRQDSEMMIFYINNVTLKDQTIATQQARIETLLHELEGKENDIAALQKQIVALEQKIFAYATQKGRIDKILVEKQARRLMLISKGEVIKTYKIALGGNPVGPKERQGDNKTPEGTYVIDARNKGSQYHLSLHISYPNEKDKKRAKELGVSPGGNIMIHGIKNGFSWVGDSHTEVDWTKGCIAVTDEEIEEISRLAPNGTIVEIRP
;
A
#
# COMPACT_ATOMS: atom_id res chain seq x y z
N MET A 1 17.59 3.67 24.06
CA MET A 1 18.95 3.47 24.59
C MET A 1 19.67 4.80 24.50
N ASN A 2 20.12 5.28 25.67
CA ASN A 2 21.29 6.13 25.93
C ASN A 2 21.36 7.44 25.12
N GLU A 3 21.13 8.63 25.67
CA GLU A 3 21.56 9.11 26.99
C GLU A 3 20.65 10.22 27.53
N LEU A 4 19.93 9.90 28.62
CA LEU A 4 19.46 10.84 29.63
C LEU A 4 20.48 10.80 30.77
N ARG A 5 21.38 11.78 30.82
CA ARG A 5 22.30 12.20 31.92
C ARG A 5 23.53 12.79 31.23
N ASN A 6 23.65 14.10 31.03
CA ASN A 6 24.16 15.00 32.06
C ASN A 6 24.02 16.44 31.56
N PHE A 7 23.19 17.27 32.22
CA PHE A 7 23.57 18.59 32.76
C PHE A 7 22.31 19.28 33.31
N ARG A 8 22.06 19.00 34.60
CA ARG A 8 21.26 19.86 35.48
C ARG A 8 22.20 20.97 35.98
N ILE A 9 21.62 22.15 36.27
CA ILE A 9 22.20 23.29 37.02
C ILE A 9 22.83 24.34 36.07
N ALA A 10 22.26 25.54 35.88
CA ALA A 10 21.95 26.48 36.96
C ALA A 10 20.66 27.33 36.76
N LEU A 11 19.98 27.57 37.90
CA LEU A 11 19.01 28.63 38.26
C LEU A 11 17.63 28.59 37.58
N SER A 12 16.63 27.87 38.09
CA SER A 12 15.74 28.24 39.22
C SER A 12 15.08 29.63 39.09
N SER A 13 13.93 29.73 38.41
CA SER A 13 12.62 29.95 39.07
C SER A 13 11.54 30.47 38.09
N ARG A 14 10.40 29.75 38.13
CA ARG A 14 9.04 30.11 37.70
C ARG A 14 8.66 30.00 36.20
N PHE A 15 8.41 28.74 35.85
CA PHE A 15 7.21 28.21 35.17
C PHE A 15 6.89 28.63 33.73
N ARG A 16 7.19 27.71 32.78
CA ARG A 16 6.21 27.26 31.76
C ARG A 16 5.43 26.05 32.32
N PRO A 17 4.23 25.71 31.81
CA PRO A 17 4.09 24.78 30.66
C PRO A 17 3.02 25.27 29.65
N SER A 18 2.90 24.83 28.39
CA SER A 18 3.45 23.69 27.65
C SER A 18 3.22 23.85 26.12
N PHE A 19 4.19 23.33 25.35
CA PHE A 19 4.23 22.84 23.95
C PHE A 19 2.94 22.79 23.12
N THR A 20 2.92 23.26 21.86
CA THR A 20 3.53 22.58 20.69
C THR A 20 4.02 23.57 19.60
N TYR A 21 5.12 23.23 18.91
CA TYR A 21 5.79 24.05 17.89
C TYR A 21 5.84 23.27 16.56
N MET A 22 4.93 23.55 15.62
CA MET A 22 5.23 23.46 14.18
C MET A 22 4.28 24.32 13.31
N GLY A 23 4.11 25.59 13.69
CA GLY A 23 3.59 26.69 12.85
C GLY A 23 4.53 27.92 12.86
N LYS A 24 5.76 27.67 13.28
CA LYS A 24 6.91 28.54 13.57
C LYS A 24 7.49 29.39 12.44
N LYS A 25 6.71 29.97 11.52
CA LYS A 25 7.26 31.06 10.67
C LYS A 25 6.25 32.04 10.06
N LEU A 26 4.95 31.72 10.03
CA LEU A 26 3.96 32.59 9.39
C LEU A 26 3.15 33.46 10.38
N GLY A 27 2.92 32.99 11.61
CA GLY A 27 2.18 33.75 12.64
C GLY A 27 2.96 34.91 13.28
N ARG A 28 4.27 35.03 13.06
CA ARG A 28 5.11 36.07 13.68
C ARG A 28 5.18 37.37 12.86
N ARG A 29 4.75 37.34 11.58
CA ARG A 29 4.66 38.55 10.74
C ARG A 29 3.31 39.24 10.84
N LEU A 30 2.22 38.50 11.06
CA LEU A 30 0.89 39.08 11.24
C LEU A 30 0.72 39.78 12.61
N CYS A 31 1.40 39.29 13.65
CA CYS A 31 1.32 39.87 14.99
C CYS A 31 2.11 41.19 15.14
N LEU A 32 3.05 41.48 14.22
CA LEU A 32 3.89 42.68 14.26
C LEU A 32 3.31 43.87 13.47
N PHE A 33 2.33 43.63 12.59
CA PHE A 33 1.65 44.71 11.86
C PHE A 33 0.65 45.50 12.71
N PHE A 34 0.14 44.91 13.79
CA PHE A 34 -0.90 45.52 14.63
C PHE A 34 -0.40 46.51 15.70
N ILE A 35 0.91 46.75 15.83
CA ILE A 35 1.47 47.48 17.01
C ILE A 35 1.96 48.92 16.70
N CYS A 36 2.03 49.39 15.45
CA CYS A 36 2.84 50.58 15.15
C CYS A 36 2.14 51.85 14.62
N ILE A 37 0.82 52.05 14.79
CA ILE A 37 0.18 53.32 14.35
C ILE A 37 -0.65 53.95 15.47
N VAL A 38 0.03 54.44 16.52
CA VAL A 38 -0.53 55.49 17.37
C VAL A 38 0.62 56.33 17.88
N MET A 39 0.80 57.56 17.35
CA MET A 39 1.32 58.74 18.06
C MET A 39 1.56 59.90 17.09
N THR A 40 0.68 60.91 17.09
CA THR A 40 0.98 62.31 17.51
C THR A 40 -0.19 63.26 17.17
N PRO A 41 -0.52 64.26 18.03
CA PRO A 41 -1.64 65.18 17.85
C PRO A 41 -1.20 66.57 17.33
N ILE A 42 -2.14 67.41 16.88
CA ILE A 42 -2.25 68.87 17.19
C ILE A 42 -3.56 69.47 16.61
N LEU A 43 -4.08 70.43 17.39
CA LEU A 43 -5.31 71.25 17.39
C LEU A 43 -5.56 72.06 16.08
N ILE A 44 -6.77 72.54 15.71
CA ILE A 44 -7.52 73.70 16.28
C ILE A 44 -8.93 73.82 15.61
N SER A 45 -9.93 74.26 16.40
CA SER A 45 -11.21 74.97 16.09
C SER A 45 -12.51 74.25 15.65
N GLY A 46 -13.56 74.40 16.48
CA GLY A 46 -14.98 74.31 16.09
C GLY A 46 -15.93 73.85 17.21
N CYS A 47 -16.41 74.74 18.08
CA CYS A 47 -17.09 74.40 19.36
C CYS A 47 -18.52 73.83 19.30
N SER A 48 -19.09 73.51 18.13
CA SER A 48 -20.24 72.60 18.02
C SER A 48 -19.84 71.19 17.58
N HIS A 49 -18.77 71.07 16.77
CA HIS A 49 -18.12 69.79 16.44
C HIS A 49 -17.19 69.28 17.55
N PHE A 50 -16.74 70.14 18.47
CA PHE A 50 -15.81 69.77 19.53
C PHE A 50 -16.44 68.82 20.56
N ASN A 51 -17.74 68.98 20.83
CA ASN A 51 -18.47 68.12 21.75
C ASN A 51 -18.81 66.76 21.09
N GLU A 52 -19.24 66.75 19.83
CA GLU A 52 -19.45 65.53 19.04
C GLU A 52 -18.15 64.74 18.86
N GLY A 53 -17.04 65.40 18.54
CA GLY A 53 -15.73 64.75 18.38
C GLY A 53 -15.17 64.16 19.69
N PHE A 54 -15.44 64.81 20.83
CA PHE A 54 -15.07 64.28 22.15
C PHE A 54 -15.95 63.08 22.54
N GLN A 55 -17.26 63.17 22.29
CA GLN A 55 -18.21 62.10 22.58
C GLN A 55 -17.96 60.87 21.71
N ALA A 56 -17.78 61.04 20.39
CA ALA A 56 -17.40 59.97 19.48
C ALA A 56 -16.12 59.28 19.93
N LYS A 57 -15.07 60.06 20.30
CA LYS A 57 -13.81 59.51 20.79
C LYS A 57 -14.00 58.62 22.03
N SER A 58 -14.81 59.05 22.99
CA SER A 58 -15.13 58.27 24.19
C SER A 58 -15.85 56.95 23.84
N THR A 59 -16.77 56.97 22.88
CA THR A 59 -17.50 55.76 22.45
C THR A 59 -16.60 54.78 21.68
N PHE A 60 -15.64 55.28 20.90
CA PHE A 60 -14.60 54.43 20.28
C PHE A 60 -13.69 53.75 21.32
N GLU A 61 -13.34 54.46 22.40
CA GLU A 61 -12.55 53.89 23.51
C GLU A 61 -13.31 52.74 24.19
N GLU A 62 -14.62 52.93 24.46
CA GLU A 62 -15.49 51.89 25.01
C GLU A 62 -15.56 50.65 24.10
N ALA A 63 -15.79 50.84 22.80
CA ALA A 63 -15.86 49.74 21.85
C ALA A 63 -14.54 48.93 21.81
N ASN A 64 -13.41 49.61 21.90
CA ASN A 64 -12.09 48.99 21.92
C ASN A 64 -11.78 48.26 23.22
N ASP A 65 -12.21 48.80 24.36
CA ASP A 65 -12.08 48.12 25.64
C ASP A 65 -12.89 46.83 25.66
N LEU A 66 -14.11 46.84 25.12
CA LEU A 66 -14.93 45.65 24.95
C LEU A 66 -14.26 44.62 24.05
N PHE A 67 -13.65 45.05 22.94
CA PHE A 67 -12.88 44.17 22.06
C PHE A 67 -11.69 43.52 22.80
N ASN A 68 -10.91 44.32 23.53
CA ASN A 68 -9.73 43.87 24.28
C ASN A 68 -10.10 42.89 25.41
N GLN A 69 -11.28 43.05 25.99
CA GLN A 69 -11.86 42.12 26.96
C GLN A 69 -12.39 40.82 26.32
N GLY A 70 -12.36 40.72 24.98
CA GLY A 70 -12.90 39.59 24.22
C GLY A 70 -14.42 39.63 24.05
N ASN A 71 -15.07 40.73 24.43
CA ASN A 71 -16.51 40.92 24.26
C ASN A 71 -16.84 41.50 22.87
N TYR A 72 -16.55 40.71 21.84
CA TYR A 72 -16.66 41.13 20.43
C TYR A 72 -18.07 41.54 20.03
N LYS A 73 -19.10 40.86 20.55
CA LYS A 73 -20.50 41.19 20.25
C LYS A 73 -20.90 42.54 20.83
N ALA A 74 -20.53 42.83 22.07
CA ALA A 74 -20.80 44.14 22.66
C ALA A 74 -20.01 45.24 21.94
N SER A 75 -18.74 44.98 21.60
CA SER A 75 -17.92 45.89 20.79
C SER A 75 -18.60 46.23 19.45
N LEU A 76 -19.08 45.23 18.70
CA LEU A 76 -19.81 45.43 17.45
C LEU A 76 -21.09 46.26 17.62
N ASN A 77 -21.87 46.01 18.67
CA ASN A 77 -23.08 46.79 18.94
C ASN A 77 -22.76 48.28 19.18
N VAL A 78 -21.67 48.56 19.91
CA VAL A 78 -21.22 49.95 20.15
C VAL A 78 -20.77 50.58 18.83
N TYR A 79 -20.05 49.86 17.98
CA TYR A 79 -19.68 50.33 16.65
C TYR A 79 -20.89 50.63 15.75
N GLU A 80 -21.92 49.79 15.76
CA GLU A 80 -23.18 50.04 15.04
C GLU A 80 -23.87 51.33 15.53
N GLN A 81 -23.84 51.59 16.84
CA GLN A 81 -24.36 52.83 17.42
C GLN A 81 -23.56 54.06 16.92
N ILE A 82 -22.21 53.99 16.94
CA ILE A 82 -21.34 55.06 16.44
C ILE A 82 -21.66 55.36 14.97
N MET A 83 -21.88 54.34 14.14
CA MET A 83 -22.18 54.51 12.72
C MET A 83 -23.48 55.30 12.49
N GLY A 84 -24.47 55.15 13.37
CA GLY A 84 -25.73 55.89 13.31
C GLY A 84 -25.62 57.33 13.84
N GLU A 85 -24.86 57.53 14.91
CA GLU A 85 -24.71 58.84 15.58
C GLU A 85 -23.70 59.77 14.90
N TYR A 86 -22.62 59.22 14.31
CA TYR A 86 -21.52 59.98 13.73
C TYR A 86 -21.15 59.50 12.31
N PRO A 87 -21.96 59.84 11.28
CA PRO A 87 -21.74 59.36 9.90
C PRO A 87 -20.39 59.73 9.29
N SER A 88 -19.74 60.79 9.77
CA SER A 88 -18.41 61.22 9.33
C SER A 88 -17.29 60.25 9.72
N THR A 89 -17.56 59.31 10.64
CA THR A 89 -16.61 58.30 11.12
C THR A 89 -16.88 56.90 10.58
N ALA A 90 -17.86 56.77 9.68
CA ALA A 90 -18.35 55.49 9.19
C ALA A 90 -17.28 54.65 8.47
N ASP A 91 -16.29 55.27 7.81
CA ASP A 91 -15.18 54.55 7.18
C ASP A 91 -14.32 53.81 8.23
N ARG A 92 -13.96 54.48 9.33
CA ARG A 92 -13.27 53.85 10.46
C ARG A 92 -14.13 52.77 11.09
N VAL A 93 -15.42 53.03 11.32
CA VAL A 93 -16.33 52.05 11.94
C VAL A 93 -16.41 50.77 11.09
N LEU A 94 -16.60 50.91 9.78
CA LEU A 94 -16.61 49.78 8.85
C LEU A 94 -15.29 49.00 8.89
N PHE A 95 -14.15 49.69 8.97
CA PHE A 95 -12.86 49.03 9.09
C PHE A 95 -12.77 48.20 10.38
N GLU A 96 -13.07 48.79 11.53
CA GLU A 96 -12.97 48.13 12.84
C GLU A 96 -13.96 46.96 12.95
N MET A 97 -15.21 47.13 12.52
CA MET A 97 -16.20 46.04 12.47
C MET A 97 -15.72 44.90 11.55
N GLY A 98 -15.13 45.23 10.40
CA GLY A 98 -14.52 44.27 9.49
C GLY A 98 -13.43 43.44 10.18
N ILE A 99 -12.55 44.08 10.95
CA ILE A 99 -11.49 43.42 11.73
C ILE A 99 -12.09 42.51 12.81
N ILE A 100 -13.09 42.97 13.56
CA ILE A 100 -13.74 42.19 14.63
C ILE A 100 -14.42 40.94 14.07
N HIS A 101 -15.10 41.07 12.94
CA HIS A 101 -15.75 39.96 12.25
C HIS A 101 -14.75 38.92 11.72
N ALA A 102 -13.51 39.30 11.38
CA ALA A 102 -12.46 38.36 10.96
C ALA A 102 -11.54 37.90 12.10
N TYR A 103 -11.74 38.38 13.33
CA TYR A 103 -10.77 38.18 14.41
C TYR A 103 -10.64 36.70 14.80
N PRO A 104 -9.43 36.09 14.80
CA PRO A 104 -9.29 34.64 15.01
C PRO A 104 -9.83 34.11 16.34
N LYS A 105 -9.77 34.92 17.40
CA LYS A 105 -10.27 34.55 18.74
C LYS A 105 -11.77 34.87 18.92
N ASN A 106 -12.40 35.52 17.94
CA ASN A 106 -13.84 35.67 17.94
C ASN A 106 -14.46 34.33 17.53
N GLU A 107 -15.09 33.66 18.48
CA GLU A 107 -15.79 32.39 18.23
C GLU A 107 -16.98 32.58 17.28
N GLN A 108 -17.53 33.79 17.26
CA GLN A 108 -18.61 34.23 16.36
C GLN A 108 -18.06 34.98 15.14
N LYS A 109 -16.79 34.76 14.76
CA LYS A 109 -16.22 35.35 13.55
C LYS A 109 -17.07 34.97 12.33
N ASP A 110 -17.23 35.93 11.44
CA ASP A 110 -18.03 35.84 10.24
C ASP A 110 -17.28 36.54 9.10
N PHE A 111 -16.58 35.75 8.30
CA PHE A 111 -15.78 36.27 7.20
C PHE A 111 -16.65 36.97 6.13
N GLN A 112 -17.92 36.59 6.00
CA GLN A 112 -18.82 37.22 5.04
C GLN A 112 -19.15 38.65 5.50
N LYS A 113 -19.53 38.83 6.77
CA LYS A 113 -19.76 40.17 7.33
C LYS A 113 -18.50 41.04 7.33
N SER A 114 -17.34 40.43 7.54
CA SER A 114 -16.04 41.12 7.44
C SER A 114 -15.80 41.66 6.03
N LEU A 115 -15.99 40.82 5.01
CA LEU A 115 -15.87 41.22 3.61
C LEU A 115 -16.89 42.30 3.24
N GLU A 116 -18.13 42.21 3.71
CA GLU A 116 -19.16 43.23 3.49
C GLU A 116 -18.73 44.59 4.03
N CYS A 117 -18.15 44.63 5.23
CA CYS A 117 -17.64 45.87 5.82
C CYS A 117 -16.52 46.48 4.98
N PHE A 118 -15.52 45.68 4.57
CA PHE A 118 -14.40 46.15 3.76
C PHE A 118 -14.81 46.56 2.34
N HIS A 119 -15.71 45.81 1.70
CA HIS A 119 -16.23 46.17 0.39
C HIS A 119 -17.03 47.47 0.44
N LYS A 120 -17.90 47.64 1.44
CA LYS A 120 -18.66 48.87 1.65
C LYS A 120 -17.73 50.05 1.90
N LEU A 121 -16.66 49.88 2.69
CA LEU A 121 -15.66 50.91 2.91
C LEU A 121 -15.00 51.35 1.60
N ILE A 122 -14.53 50.41 0.78
CA ILE A 122 -13.86 50.71 -0.49
C ILE A 122 -14.81 51.39 -1.48
N GLN A 123 -16.08 50.97 -1.50
CA GLN A 123 -17.10 51.48 -2.42
C GLN A 123 -17.59 52.88 -2.04
N ASP A 124 -17.97 53.07 -0.77
CA ASP A 124 -18.62 54.29 -0.30
C ASP A 124 -17.60 55.38 0.08
N TYR A 125 -16.35 54.99 0.42
CA TYR A 125 -15.29 55.88 0.90
C TYR A 125 -13.95 55.67 0.16
N PRO A 126 -13.87 55.92 -1.16
CA PRO A 126 -12.68 55.63 -1.97
C PRO A 126 -11.42 56.42 -1.58
N GLY A 127 -11.57 57.53 -0.85
CA GLY A 127 -10.48 58.35 -0.31
C GLY A 127 -10.08 58.02 1.13
N SER A 128 -10.69 57.01 1.76
CA SER A 128 -10.41 56.65 3.15
C SER A 128 -8.97 56.17 3.34
N ALA A 129 -8.37 56.55 4.47
CA ALA A 129 -7.05 56.06 4.88
C ALA A 129 -7.02 54.53 5.06
N TYR A 130 -8.18 53.90 5.31
CA TYR A 130 -8.32 52.46 5.55
C TYR A 130 -8.50 51.63 4.28
N ARG A 131 -8.55 52.27 3.09
CA ARG A 131 -8.87 51.59 1.84
C ARG A 131 -7.86 50.48 1.50
N GLN A 132 -6.56 50.78 1.54
CA GLN A 132 -5.51 49.80 1.17
C GLN A 132 -5.47 48.62 2.14
N ASP A 133 -5.63 48.88 3.44
CA ASP A 133 -5.69 47.83 4.44
C ASP A 133 -6.93 46.95 4.26
N SER A 134 -8.07 47.54 3.88
CA SER A 134 -9.30 46.81 3.55
C SER A 134 -9.13 45.89 2.34
N GLU A 135 -8.49 46.37 1.26
CA GLU A 135 -8.18 45.56 0.08
C GLU A 135 -7.28 44.37 0.44
N MET A 136 -6.26 44.61 1.28
CA MET A 136 -5.38 43.56 1.79
C MET A 136 -6.13 42.55 2.66
N MET A 137 -7.02 43.02 3.53
CA MET A 137 -7.83 42.14 4.38
C MET A 137 -8.78 41.26 3.55
N ILE A 138 -9.43 41.80 2.52
CA ILE A 138 -10.24 41.02 1.58
C ILE A 138 -9.40 39.91 0.94
N PHE A 139 -8.20 40.23 0.46
CA PHE A 139 -7.29 39.24 -0.12
C PHE A 139 -6.92 38.13 0.88
N TYR A 140 -6.61 38.48 2.13
CA TYR A 140 -6.27 37.49 3.14
C TYR A 140 -7.46 36.60 3.52
N ILE A 141 -8.64 37.19 3.71
CA ILE A 141 -9.86 36.46 4.06
C ILE A 141 -10.19 35.46 2.96
N ASN A 142 -10.20 35.89 1.69
CA ASN A 142 -10.47 35.00 0.56
C ASN A 142 -9.48 33.82 0.51
N ASN A 143 -8.18 34.07 0.74
CA ASN A 143 -7.18 33.00 0.76
C ASN A 143 -7.38 32.01 1.91
N VAL A 144 -7.78 32.47 3.10
CA VAL A 144 -8.09 31.61 4.23
C VAL A 144 -9.33 30.79 3.94
N THR A 145 -10.42 31.42 3.48
CA THR A 145 -11.67 30.74 3.13
C THR A 145 -11.47 29.66 2.06
N LEU A 146 -10.70 29.94 1.01
CA LEU A 146 -10.38 28.96 -0.04
C LEU A 146 -9.60 27.75 0.51
N LYS A 147 -8.63 28.01 1.40
CA LYS A 147 -7.86 26.93 2.04
C LYS A 147 -8.71 26.09 2.95
N ASP A 148 -9.59 26.71 3.73
CA ASP A 148 -10.50 25.99 4.63
C ASP A 148 -11.47 25.10 3.84
N GLN A 149 -12.02 25.61 2.73
CA GLN A 149 -12.84 24.81 1.82
C GLN A 149 -12.07 23.62 1.22
N THR A 150 -10.80 23.85 0.84
CA THR A 150 -9.94 22.79 0.31
C THR A 150 -9.66 21.73 1.37
N ILE A 151 -9.36 22.14 2.60
CA ILE A 151 -9.12 21.23 3.74
C ILE A 151 -10.37 20.41 4.03
N ALA A 152 -11.54 21.03 4.10
CA ALA A 152 -12.81 20.33 4.33
C ALA A 152 -13.10 19.30 3.23
N THR A 153 -12.87 19.67 1.97
CA THR A 153 -13.04 18.77 0.82
C THR A 153 -12.08 17.59 0.88
N GLN A 154 -10.82 17.84 1.25
CA GLN A 154 -9.82 16.78 1.41
C GLN A 154 -10.15 15.85 2.58
N GLN A 155 -10.65 16.38 3.69
CA GLN A 155 -11.07 15.60 4.85
C GLN A 155 -12.23 14.66 4.49
N ALA A 156 -13.28 15.16 3.82
CA ALA A 156 -14.39 14.33 3.36
C ALA A 156 -13.93 13.21 2.39
N ARG A 157 -12.95 13.51 1.53
CA ARG A 157 -12.36 12.50 0.63
C ARG A 157 -11.57 11.45 1.39
N ILE A 158 -10.79 11.84 2.40
CA ILE A 158 -10.04 10.91 3.26
C ILE A 158 -11.02 9.98 3.98
N GLU A 159 -12.10 10.51 4.56
CA GLU A 159 -13.13 9.71 5.24
C GLU A 159 -13.78 8.69 4.29
N THR A 160 -14.09 9.11 3.06
CA THR A 160 -14.63 8.21 2.04
C THR A 160 -13.66 7.08 1.71
N LEU A 161 -12.38 7.41 1.51
CA LEU A 161 -11.33 6.41 1.21
C LEU A 161 -11.11 5.43 2.37
N LEU A 162 -11.19 5.91 3.62
CA LEU A 162 -11.09 5.04 4.80
C LEU A 162 -12.21 4.01 4.84
N HIS A 163 -13.45 4.40 4.54
CA HIS A 163 -14.58 3.47 4.46
C HIS A 163 -14.42 2.46 3.31
N GLU A 164 -13.91 2.89 2.15
CA GLU A 164 -13.62 1.97 1.04
C GLU A 164 -12.52 0.94 1.38
N LEU A 165 -11.49 1.36 2.13
CA LEU A 165 -10.42 0.47 2.58
C LEU A 165 -10.95 -0.59 3.55
N GLU A 166 -11.79 -0.22 4.51
CA GLU A 166 -12.43 -1.16 5.43
C GLU A 166 -13.28 -2.20 4.69
N GLY A 167 -14.05 -1.77 3.68
CA GLY A 167 -14.79 -2.69 2.80
C GLY A 167 -13.88 -3.71 2.12
N LYS A 168 -12.75 -3.26 1.55
CA LYS A 168 -11.77 -4.14 0.90
C LYS A 168 -11.08 -5.10 1.87
N GLU A 169 -10.79 -4.67 3.10
CA GLU A 169 -10.23 -5.56 4.12
C GLU A 169 -11.17 -6.72 4.46
N ASN A 170 -12.47 -6.44 4.55
CA ASN A 170 -13.49 -7.48 4.75
C ASN A 170 -13.57 -8.45 3.57
N ASP A 171 -13.49 -7.95 2.33
CA ASP A 171 -13.44 -8.79 1.12
C ASP A 171 -12.20 -9.69 1.11
N ILE A 172 -11.04 -9.15 1.45
CA ILE A 172 -9.79 -9.92 1.55
C ILE A 172 -9.93 -11.03 2.60
N ALA A 173 -10.48 -10.73 3.77
CA ALA A 173 -10.70 -11.73 4.82
C ALA A 173 -11.67 -12.84 4.35
N ALA A 174 -12.73 -12.48 3.63
CA ALA A 174 -13.68 -13.44 3.06
C ALA A 174 -13.01 -14.35 2.01
N LEU A 175 -12.20 -13.78 1.10
CA LEU A 175 -11.45 -14.52 0.09
C LEU A 175 -10.42 -15.47 0.73
N GLN A 176 -9.69 -15.03 1.76
CA GLN A 176 -8.76 -15.87 2.49
C GLN A 176 -9.46 -17.09 3.10
N LYS A 177 -10.66 -16.91 3.68
CA LYS A 177 -11.45 -18.01 4.21
C LYS A 177 -11.88 -19.01 3.12
N GLN A 178 -12.21 -18.52 1.93
CA GLN A 178 -12.54 -19.37 0.78
C GLN A 178 -11.32 -20.17 0.30
N ILE A 179 -10.14 -19.55 0.23
CA ILE A 179 -8.88 -20.22 -0.15
C ILE A 179 -8.61 -21.39 0.80
N VAL A 180 -8.65 -21.15 2.12
CA VAL A 180 -8.44 -22.22 3.12
C VAL A 180 -9.44 -23.36 2.95
N ALA A 181 -10.71 -23.05 2.70
CA ALA A 181 -11.74 -24.07 2.48
C ALA A 181 -11.50 -24.87 1.18
N LEU A 182 -11.02 -24.22 0.12
CA LEU A 182 -10.65 -24.88 -1.12
C LEU A 182 -9.40 -25.76 -0.95
N GLU A 183 -8.39 -25.30 -0.23
CA GLU A 183 -7.20 -26.09 0.10
C GLU A 183 -7.57 -27.36 0.88
N GLN A 184 -8.47 -27.26 1.85
CA GLN A 184 -8.99 -28.42 2.59
C GLN A 184 -9.73 -29.39 1.67
N LYS A 185 -10.54 -28.88 0.72
CA LYS A 185 -11.23 -29.72 -0.28
C LYS A 185 -10.24 -30.38 -1.24
N ILE A 186 -9.21 -29.68 -1.69
CA ILE A 186 -8.15 -30.23 -2.55
C ILE A 186 -7.39 -31.30 -1.78
N PHE A 187 -7.04 -31.07 -0.52
CA PHE A 187 -6.39 -32.04 0.33
C PHE A 187 -7.27 -33.28 0.54
N ALA A 188 -8.56 -33.10 0.85
CA ALA A 188 -9.51 -34.19 0.98
C ALA A 188 -9.64 -34.98 -0.33
N TYR A 189 -9.72 -34.30 -1.48
CA TYR A 189 -9.77 -34.92 -2.80
C TYR A 189 -8.49 -35.70 -3.14
N ALA A 190 -7.32 -35.15 -2.86
CA ALA A 190 -6.02 -35.82 -3.03
C ALA A 190 -5.92 -37.06 -2.12
N THR A 191 -6.42 -36.95 -0.89
CA THR A 191 -6.46 -38.06 0.07
C THR A 191 -7.49 -39.13 -0.33
N GLN A 192 -8.61 -38.73 -0.96
CA GLN A 192 -9.70 -39.61 -1.40
C GLN A 192 -9.36 -40.37 -2.69
N LYS A 193 -8.63 -39.75 -3.63
CA LYS A 193 -8.14 -40.43 -4.84
C LYS A 193 -7.11 -41.50 -4.53
N GLY A 194 -6.31 -41.34 -3.48
CA GLY A 194 -5.33 -42.33 -3.04
C GLY A 194 -3.94 -42.08 -3.63
N ARG A 195 -2.95 -42.83 -3.14
CA ARG A 195 -1.55 -42.77 -3.61
C ARG A 195 -1.52 -43.07 -5.12
N ILE A 196 -0.52 -42.54 -5.84
CA ILE A 196 -0.31 -42.90 -7.25
C ILE A 196 0.01 -44.40 -7.30
N ASP A 197 -0.87 -45.18 -7.93
CA ASP A 197 -0.72 -46.63 -8.07
C ASP A 197 0.00 -47.00 -9.38
N LYS A 198 0.02 -46.08 -10.36
CA LYS A 198 0.66 -46.29 -11.65
C LYS A 198 1.30 -45.03 -12.24
N ILE A 199 2.48 -45.22 -12.83
CA ILE A 199 3.16 -44.31 -13.73
C ILE A 199 3.07 -44.91 -15.13
N LEU A 200 2.52 -44.17 -16.09
CA LEU A 200 2.49 -44.57 -17.51
C LEU A 200 3.45 -43.68 -18.30
N VAL A 201 4.42 -44.30 -18.96
CA VAL A 201 5.36 -43.64 -19.88
C VAL A 201 5.01 -44.04 -21.30
N GLU A 202 4.79 -43.07 -22.18
CA GLU A 202 4.58 -43.29 -23.62
C GLU A 202 5.71 -42.63 -24.38
N LYS A 203 6.55 -43.48 -25.01
CA LYS A 203 7.84 -43.05 -25.54
C LYS A 203 7.68 -42.19 -26.79
N GLN A 204 6.81 -42.59 -27.73
CA GLN A 204 6.48 -41.79 -28.91
C GLN A 204 5.96 -40.40 -28.56
N ALA A 205 5.11 -40.31 -27.54
CA ALA A 205 4.51 -39.06 -27.10
C ALA A 205 5.41 -38.23 -26.17
N ARG A 206 6.58 -38.77 -25.75
CA ARG A 206 7.50 -38.15 -24.78
C ARG A 206 6.76 -37.62 -23.56
N ARG A 207 5.89 -38.45 -23.00
CA ARG A 207 5.08 -38.11 -21.82
C ARG A 207 5.11 -39.18 -20.75
N LEU A 208 5.08 -38.72 -19.51
CA LEU A 208 4.88 -39.52 -18.30
C LEU A 208 3.61 -39.05 -17.60
N MET A 209 2.74 -39.97 -17.22
CA MET A 209 1.49 -39.70 -16.50
C MET A 209 1.47 -40.37 -15.14
N LEU A 210 1.05 -39.63 -14.10
CA LEU A 210 0.73 -40.19 -12.79
C LEU A 210 -0.75 -40.54 -12.73
N ILE A 211 -1.04 -41.81 -12.42
CA ILE A 211 -2.40 -42.36 -12.42
C ILE A 211 -2.73 -42.87 -11.01
N SER A 212 -3.96 -42.57 -10.57
CA SER A 212 -4.53 -43.13 -9.35
C SER A 212 -5.93 -43.65 -9.65
N LYS A 213 -6.20 -44.92 -9.36
CA LYS A 213 -7.48 -45.61 -9.60
C LYS A 213 -8.00 -45.45 -11.04
N GLY A 214 -7.08 -45.44 -12.02
CA GLY A 214 -7.40 -45.32 -13.44
C GLY A 214 -7.54 -43.90 -13.97
N GLU A 215 -7.47 -42.88 -13.12
CA GLU A 215 -7.56 -41.47 -13.53
C GLU A 215 -6.17 -40.82 -13.61
N VAL A 216 -5.95 -40.02 -14.67
CA VAL A 216 -4.72 -39.24 -14.83
C VAL A 216 -4.77 -38.03 -13.89
N ILE A 217 -3.77 -37.92 -13.00
CA ILE A 217 -3.63 -36.84 -12.02
C ILE A 217 -2.67 -35.76 -12.52
N LYS A 218 -1.58 -36.17 -13.18
CA LYS A 218 -0.54 -35.29 -13.72
C LYS A 218 0.05 -35.85 -15.01
N THR A 219 0.61 -34.98 -15.83
CA THR A 219 1.34 -35.32 -17.06
C THR A 219 2.57 -34.44 -17.17
N TYR A 220 3.72 -35.03 -17.47
CA TYR A 220 5.01 -34.35 -17.64
C TYR A 220 5.60 -34.67 -19.01
N LYS A 221 6.36 -33.72 -19.56
CA LYS A 221 7.22 -33.98 -20.72
C LYS A 221 8.48 -34.69 -20.21
N ILE A 222 9.04 -35.57 -21.03
CA ILE A 222 10.22 -36.35 -20.63
C ILE A 222 11.27 -36.39 -21.73
N ALA A 223 12.52 -36.57 -21.32
CA ALA A 223 13.60 -37.01 -22.20
C ALA A 223 13.93 -38.48 -21.91
N LEU A 224 14.21 -39.24 -22.96
CA LEU A 224 14.46 -40.67 -22.91
C LEU A 224 15.92 -41.01 -23.20
N GLY A 225 16.19 -42.32 -23.34
CA GLY A 225 17.44 -42.79 -23.89
C GLY A 225 17.65 -42.27 -25.32
N GLY A 226 18.89 -41.91 -25.67
CA GLY A 226 19.23 -41.35 -26.98
C GLY A 226 18.95 -42.25 -28.19
N ASN A 227 18.52 -43.50 -27.96
CA ASN A 227 17.95 -44.38 -28.97
C ASN A 227 16.57 -44.86 -28.48
N PRO A 228 15.52 -44.03 -28.50
CA PRO A 228 14.27 -44.35 -27.80
C PRO A 228 13.41 -45.38 -28.53
N VAL A 229 13.76 -45.82 -29.74
CA VAL A 229 12.88 -46.70 -30.54
C VAL A 229 13.04 -48.17 -30.12
N GLY A 230 11.92 -48.78 -29.73
CA GLY A 230 11.82 -50.17 -29.33
C GLY A 230 12.35 -50.46 -27.92
N PRO A 231 12.16 -51.69 -27.43
CA PRO A 231 12.56 -52.08 -26.09
C PRO A 231 14.09 -52.13 -25.95
N LYS A 232 14.56 -51.88 -24.74
CA LYS A 232 15.95 -52.15 -24.34
C LYS A 232 16.29 -53.63 -24.48
N GLU A 233 17.41 -53.92 -25.14
CA GLU A 233 17.84 -55.28 -25.51
C GLU A 233 19.20 -55.62 -24.90
N ARG A 234 20.08 -54.63 -24.72
CA ARG A 234 21.40 -54.82 -24.14
C ARG A 234 21.93 -53.60 -23.40
N GLN A 235 22.90 -53.82 -22.52
CA GLN A 235 23.67 -52.75 -21.91
C GLN A 235 24.32 -51.87 -22.98
N GLY A 236 24.18 -50.55 -22.85
CA GLY A 236 24.79 -49.57 -23.76
C GLY A 236 24.04 -49.30 -25.07
N ASP A 237 22.86 -49.89 -25.31
CA ASP A 237 22.04 -49.60 -26.50
C ASP A 237 21.32 -48.25 -26.48
N ASN A 238 21.43 -47.50 -25.37
CA ASN A 238 20.75 -46.23 -25.09
C ASN A 238 19.24 -46.25 -25.28
N LYS A 239 18.61 -47.42 -25.18
CA LYS A 239 17.15 -47.56 -25.23
C LYS A 239 16.54 -47.46 -23.84
N THR A 240 15.43 -46.74 -23.72
CA THR A 240 14.53 -46.85 -22.56
C THR A 240 13.69 -48.14 -22.71
N PRO A 241 13.60 -48.99 -21.67
CA PRO A 241 12.90 -50.26 -21.76
C PRO A 241 11.40 -50.12 -22.04
N GLU A 242 10.76 -51.19 -22.49
CA GLU A 242 9.30 -51.25 -22.69
C GLU A 242 8.75 -52.48 -21.95
N GLY A 243 7.72 -52.28 -21.13
CA GLY A 243 7.17 -53.32 -20.26
C GLY A 243 6.61 -52.75 -18.96
N THR A 244 6.37 -53.64 -18.01
CA THR A 244 5.88 -53.29 -16.67
C THR A 244 6.96 -53.53 -15.63
N TYR A 245 7.17 -52.53 -14.78
CA TYR A 245 8.15 -52.48 -13.70
C TYR A 245 7.49 -51.92 -12.43
N VAL A 246 8.26 -51.82 -11.34
CA VAL A 246 7.86 -51.09 -10.13
C VAL A 246 8.96 -50.17 -9.66
N ILE A 247 8.60 -49.10 -8.93
CA ILE A 247 9.59 -48.32 -8.17
C ILE A 247 10.04 -49.16 -6.98
N ASP A 248 11.30 -49.55 -6.92
CA ASP A 248 11.86 -50.41 -5.86
C ASP A 248 12.84 -49.67 -4.93
N ALA A 249 13.48 -48.58 -5.39
CA ALA A 249 14.41 -47.79 -4.59
C ALA A 249 14.39 -46.28 -4.94
N ARG A 250 14.90 -45.46 -4.02
CA ARG A 250 15.02 -44.00 -4.17
C ARG A 250 16.39 -43.53 -3.73
N ASN A 251 16.94 -42.55 -4.43
CA ASN A 251 18.22 -41.94 -4.10
C ASN A 251 18.11 -40.41 -4.13
N LYS A 252 18.15 -39.79 -2.94
CA LYS A 252 18.16 -38.33 -2.75
C LYS A 252 19.56 -37.72 -2.90
N GLY A 253 20.62 -38.52 -2.81
CA GLY A 253 22.01 -38.08 -2.95
C GLY A 253 22.60 -38.50 -4.29
N SER A 254 21.78 -38.51 -5.34
CA SER A 254 22.20 -39.02 -6.65
C SER A 254 23.05 -37.98 -7.38
N GLN A 255 23.73 -38.38 -8.47
CA GLN A 255 24.45 -37.43 -9.34
C GLN A 255 23.50 -36.51 -10.13
N TYR A 256 22.21 -36.79 -10.05
CA TYR A 256 21.08 -35.98 -10.47
C TYR A 256 20.31 -35.53 -9.22
N HIS A 257 19.46 -34.51 -9.34
CA HIS A 257 18.75 -33.93 -8.21
C HIS A 257 18.08 -34.97 -7.30
N LEU A 258 17.22 -35.80 -7.88
CA LEU A 258 16.63 -36.99 -7.24
C LEU A 258 16.51 -38.10 -8.29
N SER A 259 16.61 -39.36 -7.88
CA SER A 259 16.32 -40.51 -8.76
C SER A 259 15.50 -41.60 -8.08
N LEU A 260 14.62 -42.22 -8.88
CA LEU A 260 13.76 -43.35 -8.53
C LEU A 260 14.19 -44.53 -9.39
N HIS A 261 14.67 -45.60 -8.78
CA HIS A 261 15.04 -46.83 -9.48
C HIS A 261 13.77 -47.60 -9.87
N ILE A 262 13.74 -48.15 -11.07
CA ILE A 262 12.69 -49.08 -11.51
C ILE A 262 13.25 -50.50 -11.59
N SER A 263 12.40 -51.50 -11.39
CA SER A 263 12.76 -52.93 -11.33
C SER A 263 13.17 -53.56 -12.68
N TYR A 264 13.79 -52.80 -13.59
CA TYR A 264 14.41 -53.31 -14.81
C TYR A 264 15.75 -53.99 -14.48
N PRO A 265 16.09 -55.14 -15.08
CA PRO A 265 15.29 -55.90 -16.06
C PRO A 265 14.26 -56.83 -15.42
N ASN A 266 13.08 -56.96 -16.04
CA ASN A 266 12.10 -57.98 -15.67
C ASN A 266 12.41 -59.33 -16.37
N GLU A 267 11.60 -60.37 -16.10
CA GLU A 267 11.84 -61.71 -16.66
C GLU A 267 11.79 -61.76 -18.20
N LYS A 268 10.94 -60.95 -18.84
CA LYS A 268 10.90 -60.86 -20.31
C LYS A 268 12.19 -60.24 -20.86
N ASP A 269 12.68 -59.21 -20.20
CA ASP A 269 13.93 -58.54 -20.59
C ASP A 269 15.15 -59.45 -20.40
N LYS A 270 15.22 -60.16 -19.27
CA LYS A 270 16.27 -61.17 -19.01
C LYS A 270 16.24 -62.29 -20.04
N LYS A 271 15.05 -62.80 -20.39
CA LYS A 271 14.89 -63.85 -21.42
C LYS A 271 15.38 -63.36 -22.78
N ARG A 272 14.94 -62.18 -23.21
CA ARG A 272 15.35 -61.54 -24.48
C ARG A 272 16.87 -61.37 -24.56
N ALA A 273 17.49 -60.85 -23.51
CA ALA A 273 18.94 -60.66 -23.45
C ALA A 273 19.70 -62.00 -23.47
N LYS A 274 19.18 -63.03 -22.79
CA LYS A 274 19.74 -64.39 -22.81
C LYS A 274 19.70 -65.01 -24.20
N GLU A 275 18.59 -64.87 -24.93
CA GLU A 275 18.44 -65.35 -26.32
C GLU A 275 19.42 -64.65 -27.28
N LEU A 276 19.74 -63.39 -27.01
CA LEU A 276 20.72 -62.61 -27.78
C LEU A 276 22.18 -62.84 -27.33
N GLY A 277 22.43 -63.57 -26.23
CA GLY A 277 23.77 -63.78 -25.67
C GLY A 277 24.41 -62.50 -25.10
N VAL A 278 23.61 -61.54 -24.62
CA VAL A 278 24.06 -60.22 -24.14
C VAL A 278 23.61 -59.96 -22.70
N SER A 279 24.26 -59.00 -22.04
CA SER A 279 23.78 -58.47 -20.75
C SER A 279 22.63 -57.47 -20.99
N PRO A 280 21.48 -57.58 -20.30
CA PRO A 280 20.42 -56.57 -20.37
C PRO A 280 20.84 -55.23 -19.74
N GLY A 281 21.92 -55.22 -18.96
CA GLY A 281 22.27 -54.12 -18.07
C GLY A 281 21.30 -54.02 -16.89
N GLY A 282 21.13 -52.81 -16.38
CA GLY A 282 20.27 -52.49 -15.24
C GLY A 282 20.25 -50.99 -15.05
N ASN A 283 19.95 -50.55 -13.82
CA ASN A 283 20.07 -49.15 -13.42
C ASN A 283 19.28 -48.20 -14.33
N ILE A 284 17.99 -48.47 -14.49
CA ILE A 284 17.06 -47.56 -15.15
C ILE A 284 16.35 -46.75 -14.07
N MET A 285 16.33 -45.43 -14.24
CA MET A 285 15.70 -44.52 -13.28
C MET A 285 14.73 -43.57 -13.94
N ILE A 286 13.81 -43.05 -13.13
CA ILE A 286 13.18 -41.76 -13.36
C ILE A 286 13.98 -40.75 -12.53
N HIS A 287 14.51 -39.69 -13.13
CA HIS A 287 15.37 -38.74 -12.40
C HIS A 287 15.19 -37.29 -12.86
N GLY A 288 15.60 -36.36 -11.99
CA GLY A 288 15.68 -34.93 -12.31
C GLY A 288 16.88 -34.60 -13.20
N ILE A 289 17.25 -33.33 -13.25
CA ILE A 289 18.38 -32.85 -14.03
C ILE A 289 19.70 -33.16 -13.31
N LYS A 290 20.78 -33.24 -14.09
CA LYS A 290 22.12 -33.46 -13.56
C LYS A 290 22.49 -32.29 -12.65
N ASN A 291 23.09 -32.59 -11.50
CA ASN A 291 23.49 -31.55 -10.54
C ASN A 291 24.39 -30.51 -11.22
N GLY A 292 24.09 -29.22 -11.00
CA GLY A 292 24.76 -28.09 -11.66
C GLY A 292 24.16 -27.66 -13.00
N PHE A 293 23.14 -28.35 -13.51
CA PHE A 293 22.46 -28.03 -14.76
C PHE A 293 20.96 -27.74 -14.61
N SER A 294 20.45 -27.57 -13.38
CA SER A 294 19.03 -27.31 -13.10
C SER A 294 18.46 -26.12 -13.87
N TRP A 295 19.30 -25.12 -14.21
CA TRP A 295 18.93 -23.95 -15.02
C TRP A 295 18.39 -24.29 -16.42
N VAL A 296 18.67 -25.49 -16.94
CA VAL A 296 18.15 -25.95 -18.23
C VAL A 296 16.63 -26.10 -18.18
N GLY A 297 16.07 -26.46 -17.01
CA GLY A 297 14.62 -26.59 -16.81
C GLY A 297 13.94 -27.36 -17.95
N ASP A 298 12.78 -26.88 -18.38
CA ASP A 298 11.94 -27.49 -19.43
C ASP A 298 12.66 -27.76 -20.77
N SER A 299 13.68 -26.97 -21.11
CA SER A 299 14.47 -27.18 -22.34
C SER A 299 15.22 -28.51 -22.36
N HIS A 300 15.32 -29.24 -21.23
CA HIS A 300 15.93 -30.56 -21.18
C HIS A 300 15.22 -31.59 -22.07
N THR A 301 13.96 -31.32 -22.45
CA THR A 301 13.12 -32.22 -23.25
C THR A 301 13.26 -32.02 -24.75
N GLU A 302 14.05 -31.04 -25.19
CA GLU A 302 14.29 -30.78 -26.61
C GLU A 302 15.08 -31.91 -27.32
N VAL A 303 15.85 -32.69 -26.55
CA VAL A 303 16.65 -33.81 -27.06
C VAL A 303 16.56 -35.00 -26.09
N ASP A 304 16.53 -36.22 -26.62
CA ASP A 304 16.67 -37.45 -25.83
C ASP A 304 18.15 -37.69 -25.50
N TRP A 305 18.54 -37.50 -24.24
CA TRP A 305 19.95 -37.44 -23.82
C TRP A 305 20.38 -38.52 -22.82
N THR A 306 19.45 -39.31 -22.28
CA THR A 306 19.79 -40.31 -21.27
C THR A 306 20.42 -41.56 -21.92
N LYS A 307 20.90 -42.48 -21.09
CA LYS A 307 21.37 -43.81 -21.53
C LYS A 307 20.30 -44.92 -21.42
N GLY A 308 19.04 -44.51 -21.24
CA GLY A 308 17.88 -45.39 -21.07
C GLY A 308 16.97 -45.01 -19.89
N CYS A 309 17.39 -44.06 -19.05
CA CYS A 309 16.56 -43.47 -18.02
C CYS A 309 15.44 -42.59 -18.59
N ILE A 310 14.52 -42.18 -17.72
CA ILE A 310 13.47 -41.20 -17.99
C ILE A 310 13.82 -39.94 -17.20
N ALA A 311 14.08 -38.84 -17.90
CA ALA A 311 14.41 -37.56 -17.28
C ALA A 311 13.20 -36.63 -17.27
N VAL A 312 13.05 -35.90 -16.17
CA VAL A 312 12.07 -34.82 -15.90
C VAL A 312 12.81 -33.64 -15.26
N THR A 313 12.14 -32.52 -14.98
CA THR A 313 12.75 -31.42 -14.23
C THR A 313 12.98 -31.76 -12.75
N ASP A 314 13.71 -30.91 -12.03
CA ASP A 314 13.98 -31.07 -10.60
C ASP A 314 12.70 -30.94 -9.77
N GLU A 315 11.84 -29.98 -10.11
CA GLU A 315 10.54 -29.77 -9.48
C GLU A 315 9.59 -30.95 -9.74
N GLU A 316 9.59 -31.46 -10.97
CA GLU A 316 8.76 -32.59 -11.37
C GLU A 316 9.19 -33.88 -10.66
N ILE A 317 10.51 -34.17 -10.55
CA ILE A 317 10.96 -35.38 -9.86
C ILE A 317 10.65 -35.34 -8.35
N GLU A 318 10.68 -34.16 -7.73
CA GLU A 318 10.26 -33.99 -6.35
C GLU A 318 8.76 -34.28 -6.15
N GLU A 319 7.92 -33.81 -7.07
CA GLU A 319 6.48 -34.08 -7.06
C GLU A 319 6.22 -35.59 -7.25
N ILE A 320 6.82 -36.21 -8.27
CA ILE A 320 6.70 -37.64 -8.55
C ILE A 320 7.15 -38.47 -7.34
N SER A 321 8.29 -38.12 -6.72
CA SER A 321 8.82 -38.83 -5.56
C SER A 321 7.91 -38.75 -4.34
N ARG A 322 7.19 -37.64 -4.16
CA ARG A 322 6.24 -37.47 -3.06
C ARG A 322 4.95 -38.27 -3.27
N LEU A 323 4.47 -38.33 -4.51
CA LEU A 323 3.16 -38.89 -4.85
C LEU A 323 3.18 -40.39 -5.16
N ALA A 324 4.26 -40.89 -5.78
CA ALA A 324 4.41 -42.29 -6.17
C ALA A 324 5.32 -43.03 -5.18
N PRO A 325 4.79 -43.88 -4.27
CA PRO A 325 5.59 -44.66 -3.31
C PRO A 325 6.34 -45.86 -3.94
N ASN A 326 7.17 -46.54 -3.16
CA ASN A 326 7.75 -47.80 -3.62
C ASN A 326 6.62 -48.83 -3.79
N GLY A 327 6.73 -49.64 -4.84
CA GLY A 327 5.67 -50.56 -5.29
C GLY A 327 4.72 -49.96 -6.33
N THR A 328 4.77 -48.64 -6.61
CA THR A 328 4.01 -48.04 -7.73
C THR A 328 4.42 -48.70 -9.04
N ILE A 329 3.43 -49.11 -9.84
CA ILE A 329 3.64 -49.73 -11.15
C ILE A 329 4.19 -48.70 -12.12
N VAL A 330 5.23 -49.03 -12.87
CA VAL A 330 5.75 -48.22 -13.98
C VAL A 330 5.53 -49.00 -15.26
N GLU A 331 4.57 -48.57 -16.08
CA GLU A 331 4.32 -49.15 -17.40
C GLU A 331 4.94 -48.25 -18.47
N ILE A 332 5.81 -48.81 -19.31
CA ILE A 332 6.49 -48.09 -20.38
C ILE A 332 6.05 -48.68 -21.72
N ARG A 333 5.42 -47.86 -22.56
CA ARG A 333 4.87 -48.21 -23.87
C ARG A 333 5.63 -47.53 -25.01
N PRO A 334 5.56 -48.09 -26.24
CA PRO A 334 6.18 -47.52 -27.43
C PRO A 334 5.88 -46.04 -27.68
#